data_AF-A0A9X3D7F5-F1
#
_entry.id   AF-A0A9X3D7F5-F1
#
_cell.length_a   1.000
_cell.length_b   1.000
_cell.length_c   1.000
_cell.angle_alpha   90.00
_cell.angle_beta   90.00
_cell.angle_gamma   90.00
#
_symmetry.space_group_name_H-M   'P 1'
#
loop_
_entity.id
_entity.type
_entity.pdbx_description
1 polymer ?
#
loop_
_entity_poly.entity_id
_entity_poly.type
_entity_poly.pdbx_seq_one_letter_code
_entity_poly.pdbx_strand_id
1 'polypeptide(L)'
;MDDQMIADLTEARSQYPDDNADSPYDEVFLEVIARAEQSGELGKSDIGALMLWKRLNLSTRWATELNQTPDAKVRQLARDAIARARDTSLATGEAAGQARTALLHLPGVPQGCSNRFDVSRRRCARPAAM
;
A
#
# COMPACT_ATOMS: atom_id res chain seq x y z
N MET A 1 -3.67 -20.57 18.54
CA MET A 1 -3.67 -20.44 17.07
C MET A 1 -3.54 -21.87 16.59
N ASP A 2 -4.63 -22.47 16.12
CA ASP A 2 -4.73 -23.94 15.99
C ASP A 2 -3.91 -24.45 14.80
N ASP A 3 -3.25 -25.60 14.98
CA ASP A 3 -2.43 -26.25 13.95
C ASP A 3 -3.24 -26.55 12.67
N GLN A 4 -4.54 -26.86 12.83
CA GLN A 4 -5.44 -27.06 11.71
C GLN A 4 -5.62 -25.79 10.87
N MET A 5 -5.71 -24.62 11.50
CA MET A 5 -5.84 -23.35 10.78
C MET A 5 -4.55 -23.01 10.01
N ILE A 6 -3.38 -23.34 10.55
CA ILE A 6 -2.11 -23.14 9.83
C ILE A 6 -1.99 -24.12 8.65
N ALA A 7 -2.43 -25.36 8.82
CA ALA A 7 -2.48 -26.34 7.72
C ALA A 7 -3.41 -25.89 6.60
N ASP A 8 -4.62 -25.42 6.92
CA ASP A 8 -5.60 -24.92 5.95
C ASP A 8 -5.05 -23.70 5.17
N LEU A 9 -4.36 -22.79 5.85
CA LEU A 9 -3.73 -21.63 5.21
C LEU A 9 -2.54 -22.02 4.32
N THR A 10 -1.77 -23.04 4.72
CA THR A 10 -0.63 -23.54 3.94
C THR A 10 -1.10 -24.24 2.68
N GLU A 11 -2.13 -25.08 2.78
CA GLU A 11 -2.78 -25.75 1.64
C GLU A 11 -3.42 -24.73 0.67
N ALA A 12 -4.14 -23.75 1.19
CA ALA A 12 -4.68 -22.67 0.38
C ALA A 12 -3.57 -21.88 -0.32
N ARG A 13 -2.41 -21.68 0.32
CA ARG A 13 -1.25 -21.01 -0.29
C ARG A 13 -0.63 -21.86 -1.40
N SER A 14 -0.50 -23.18 -1.26
CA SER A 14 0.05 -24.03 -2.31
C SER A 14 -0.82 -24.15 -3.56
N GLN A 15 -2.11 -23.77 -3.48
CA GLN A 15 -3.02 -23.72 -4.62
C GLN A 15 -2.86 -22.44 -5.46
N TYR A 16 -2.20 -21.42 -4.92
CA TYR A 16 -1.80 -20.29 -5.75
C TYR A 16 -0.62 -20.72 -6.63
N PRO A 17 -0.63 -20.37 -7.93
CA PRO A 17 0.55 -20.57 -8.76
C PRO A 17 1.75 -19.91 -8.08
N ASP A 18 2.92 -20.56 -8.15
CA ASP A 18 4.16 -20.02 -7.60
C ASP A 18 4.27 -18.53 -7.95
N ASP A 19 4.76 -17.73 -7.00
CA ASP A 19 5.14 -16.32 -7.21
C ASP A 19 6.39 -16.24 -8.14
N ASN A 20 6.43 -17.07 -9.18
CA ASN A 20 7.39 -16.94 -10.24
C ASN A 20 7.15 -15.57 -10.86
N ALA A 21 8.15 -14.71 -10.72
CA ALA A 21 8.23 -13.38 -11.30
C ALA A 21 8.00 -13.36 -12.83
N ASP A 22 7.83 -14.53 -13.45
CA ASP A 22 7.56 -14.75 -14.88
C ASP A 22 6.08 -14.81 -15.24
N SER A 23 5.16 -14.54 -14.29
CA SER A 23 3.75 -14.34 -14.63
C SER A 23 3.60 -13.07 -15.46
N PRO A 24 3.02 -13.12 -16.68
CA PRO A 24 2.74 -11.92 -17.47
C PRO A 24 1.85 -10.91 -16.74
N TYR A 25 1.14 -11.37 -15.70
CA TYR A 25 0.36 -10.53 -14.83
C TYR A 25 1.22 -9.66 -13.91
N ASP A 26 2.35 -10.17 -13.41
CA ASP A 26 3.21 -9.48 -12.43
C ASP A 26 4.32 -8.65 -13.07
N GLU A 27 4.54 -8.75 -14.39
CA GLU A 27 5.51 -7.92 -15.14
C GLU A 27 5.35 -6.43 -14.82
N VAL A 28 4.11 -5.92 -14.83
CA VAL A 28 3.81 -4.52 -14.52
C VAL A 28 4.17 -4.14 -13.07
N PHE A 29 3.94 -5.07 -12.13
CA PHE A 29 4.30 -4.86 -10.73
C PHE A 29 5.82 -4.82 -10.55
N LEU A 30 6.53 -5.74 -11.19
CA LEU A 30 8.00 -5.82 -11.15
C LEU A 30 8.66 -4.62 -11.82
N GLU A 31 8.14 -4.14 -12.93
CA GLU A 31 8.61 -2.90 -13.56
C GLU A 31 8.47 -1.68 -12.66
N VAL A 32 7.32 -1.55 -11.97
CA VAL A 32 7.11 -0.46 -11.02
C VAL A 32 8.09 -0.56 -9.85
N ILE A 33 8.34 -1.77 -9.33
CA ILE A 33 9.37 -1.99 -8.30
C ILE A 33 10.73 -1.52 -8.80
N ALA A 34 11.17 -1.97 -9.98
CA ALA A 34 12.47 -1.61 -10.54
C ALA A 34 12.61 -0.09 -10.71
N ARG A 35 11.56 0.59 -11.21
CA ARG A 35 11.54 2.06 -11.30
C ARG A 35 11.63 2.73 -9.93
N ALA A 36 10.92 2.22 -8.93
CA ALA A 36 10.93 2.76 -7.57
C ALA A 36 12.29 2.56 -6.87
N GLU A 37 12.95 1.43 -7.12
CA GLU A 37 14.30 1.16 -6.64
C GLU A 37 15.29 2.14 -7.26
N GLN A 38 15.20 2.37 -8.56
CA GLN A 38 16.11 3.25 -9.29
C GLN A 38 15.90 4.74 -8.98
N SER A 39 14.64 5.19 -8.86
CA SER A 39 14.30 6.60 -8.70
C SER A 39 14.07 7.03 -7.24
N GLY A 40 13.79 6.07 -6.35
CA GLY A 40 13.41 6.35 -4.96
C GLY A 40 12.02 6.98 -4.80
N GLU A 41 11.21 7.01 -5.86
CA GLU A 41 9.90 7.65 -5.88
C GLU A 41 8.89 6.90 -6.75
N LEU A 42 7.61 7.23 -6.58
CA LEU A 42 6.53 6.73 -7.42
C LEU A 42 5.71 7.92 -7.92
N GLY A 43 5.45 7.97 -9.23
CA GLY A 43 4.56 8.95 -9.84
C GLY A 43 3.15 8.42 -10.07
N LYS A 44 2.27 9.26 -10.61
CA LYS A 44 0.90 8.85 -10.98
C LYS A 44 0.86 7.73 -12.01
N SER A 45 1.84 7.69 -12.93
CA SER A 45 1.98 6.60 -13.89
C SER A 45 2.17 5.25 -13.21
N ASP A 46 3.02 5.21 -12.18
CA ASP A 46 3.30 3.99 -11.44
C ASP A 46 2.08 3.59 -10.60
N ILE A 47 1.42 4.55 -9.95
CA ILE A 47 0.17 4.28 -9.22
C ILE A 47 -0.90 3.77 -10.18
N GLY A 48 -1.06 4.37 -11.36
CA GLY A 48 -2.02 3.92 -12.39
C GLY A 48 -1.71 2.51 -12.88
N ALA A 49 -0.44 2.18 -13.09
CA ALA A 49 0.00 0.82 -13.45
C ALA A 49 -0.33 -0.19 -12.34
N LEU A 50 -0.08 0.14 -11.08
CA LEU A 50 -0.43 -0.70 -9.93
C LEU A 50 -1.95 -0.86 -9.76
N MET A 51 -2.73 0.17 -10.06
CA MET A 51 -4.18 0.09 -10.05
C MET A 51 -4.72 -0.85 -11.12
N LEU A 52 -4.16 -0.78 -12.33
CA LEU A 52 -4.49 -1.71 -13.41
C LEU A 52 -4.11 -3.14 -13.04
N TRP A 53 -2.90 -3.35 -12.51
CA TRP A 53 -2.45 -4.64 -11.98
C TRP A 53 -3.45 -5.19 -10.96
N LYS A 54 -3.83 -4.41 -9.94
CA LYS A 54 -4.85 -4.81 -8.95
C LYS A 54 -6.29 -4.82 -9.47
N ARG A 55 -6.54 -4.51 -10.75
CA ARG A 55 -7.88 -4.41 -11.36
C ARG A 55 -8.83 -3.49 -10.59
N LEU A 56 -8.30 -2.41 -10.03
CA LEU A 56 -9.09 -1.44 -9.28
C LEU A 56 -9.95 -0.60 -10.21
N ASN A 57 -11.17 -0.29 -9.77
CA ASN A 57 -12.07 0.56 -10.54
C ASN A 57 -11.60 2.04 -10.53
N LEU A 58 -11.28 2.56 -11.72
CA LEU A 58 -10.83 3.94 -11.93
C LEU A 58 -11.96 4.96 -12.03
N SER A 59 -13.23 4.54 -12.07
CA SER A 59 -14.38 5.46 -12.05
C SER A 59 -14.72 5.96 -10.64
N THR A 60 -13.91 5.61 -9.65
CA THR A 60 -14.08 6.05 -8.27
C THR A 60 -13.70 7.54 -8.12
N ARG A 61 -14.42 8.25 -7.24
CA ARG A 61 -14.18 9.68 -6.96
C ARG A 61 -12.71 9.98 -6.65
N TRP A 62 -12.07 9.10 -5.87
CA TRP A 62 -10.68 9.29 -5.49
C TRP A 62 -9.70 9.16 -6.66
N ALA A 63 -9.99 8.31 -7.66
CA ALA A 63 -9.15 8.18 -8.85
C ALA A 63 -9.20 9.47 -9.69
N THR A 64 -10.36 10.12 -9.77
CA THR A 64 -10.49 11.46 -10.38
C THR A 64 -9.68 12.51 -9.61
N GLU A 65 -9.80 12.56 -8.29
CA GLU A 65 -9.06 13.49 -7.43
C GLU A 65 -7.53 13.26 -7.51
N LEU A 66 -7.10 11.99 -7.60
CA LEU A 66 -5.69 11.65 -7.79
C LEU A 66 -5.16 12.14 -9.14
N ASN A 67 -5.93 11.97 -10.22
CA ASN A 67 -5.56 12.47 -11.55
C ASN A 67 -5.41 13.99 -11.59
N GLN A 68 -6.26 14.71 -10.84
CA GLN A 68 -6.21 16.17 -10.69
C GLN A 68 -5.07 16.65 -9.78
N THR A 69 -4.47 15.77 -8.98
CA THR A 69 -3.33 16.11 -8.12
C THR A 69 -2.05 16.27 -8.97
N PRO A 70 -1.26 17.35 -8.82
CA PRO A 70 0.01 17.50 -9.55
C PRO A 70 0.96 16.32 -9.31
N ASP A 71 1.61 15.82 -10.37
CA ASP A 71 2.48 14.63 -10.28
C ASP A 71 3.65 14.83 -9.32
N ALA A 72 4.22 16.05 -9.30
CA ALA A 72 5.27 16.43 -8.38
C ALA A 72 4.86 16.26 -6.90
N LYS A 73 3.58 16.49 -6.57
CA LYS A 73 3.06 16.31 -5.22
C LYS A 73 2.94 14.82 -4.86
N VAL A 74 2.49 14.01 -5.82
CA VAL A 74 2.42 12.54 -5.65
C VAL A 74 3.80 11.96 -5.42
N ARG A 75 4.77 12.32 -6.27
CA ARG A 75 6.18 11.91 -6.14
C ARG A 75 6.77 12.33 -4.80
N GLN A 76 6.51 13.55 -4.34
CA GLN A 76 6.97 14.01 -3.03
C GLN A 76 6.44 13.11 -1.89
N LEU A 77 5.15 12.86 -1.85
CA LEU A 77 4.54 12.03 -0.79
C LEU A 77 5.03 10.57 -0.87
N ALA A 78 5.24 10.05 -2.08
CA ALA A 78 5.80 8.72 -2.29
C ALA A 78 7.27 8.61 -1.81
N ARG A 79 8.11 9.61 -2.10
CA ARG A 79 9.49 9.68 -1.58
C ARG A 79 9.51 9.64 -0.06
N ASP A 80 8.68 10.46 0.58
CA ASP A 80 8.58 10.52 2.04
C ASP A 80 8.15 9.16 2.62
N ALA A 81 7.21 8.48 1.95
CA ALA A 81 6.78 7.15 2.35
C ALA A 81 7.88 6.09 2.20
N ILE A 82 8.60 6.10 1.08
CA ILE A 82 9.71 5.17 0.81
C ILE A 82 10.85 5.38 1.82
N ALA A 83 11.19 6.63 2.13
CA ALA A 83 12.21 6.95 3.13
C ALA A 83 11.86 6.37 4.50
N ARG A 84 10.60 6.50 4.93
CA ARG A 84 10.10 5.91 6.19
C ARG A 84 10.05 4.39 6.17
N ALA A 85 9.69 3.79 5.03
CA ALA A 85 9.64 2.34 4.89
C ALA A 85 11.05 1.70 4.91
N ARG A 86 12.06 2.45 4.47
CA ARG A 86 13.47 2.01 4.45
C ARG A 86 14.23 2.32 5.75
N ASP A 87 13.56 2.86 6.77
CA ASP A 87 14.19 3.11 8.06
C ASP A 87 14.44 1.78 8.79
N THR A 88 15.69 1.33 8.72
CA THR A 88 16.15 0.07 9.33
C THR A 88 16.37 0.17 10.84
N SER A 89 16.26 1.38 11.42
CA SER A 89 16.32 1.55 12.87
C SER A 89 15.01 1.18 13.58
N LEU A 90 13.92 1.04 12.82
CA LEU A 90 12.59 0.71 13.32
C LEU A 90 12.23 -0.75 13.02
N ALA A 91 11.31 -1.30 13.82
CA ALA A 91 10.68 -2.57 13.49
C ALA A 91 9.87 -2.42 12.18
N THR A 92 9.84 -3.46 11.34
CA THR A 92 9.16 -3.45 10.03
C THR A 92 7.72 -2.93 10.09
N GLY A 93 6.96 -3.36 11.10
CA GLY A 93 5.56 -2.92 11.27
C GLY A 93 5.45 -1.42 11.59
N GLU A 94 6.39 -0.87 12.35
CA GLU A 94 6.43 0.56 12.68
C GLU A 94 6.83 1.40 11.46
N ALA A 95 7.91 1.00 10.76
CA ALA A 95 8.32 1.63 9.51
C ALA A 95 7.18 1.64 8.47
N ALA A 96 6.47 0.52 8.32
CA ALA A 96 5.30 0.43 7.43
C ALA A 96 4.15 1.35 7.88
N GLY A 97 3.87 1.44 9.18
CA GLY A 97 2.87 2.36 9.74
C GLY A 97 3.22 3.83 9.49
N GLN A 98 4.49 4.20 9.65
CA GLN A 98 4.97 5.55 9.38
C GLN A 98 4.92 5.90 7.89
N ALA A 99 5.31 4.96 7.01
CA ALA A 99 5.21 5.10 5.56
C ALA A 99 3.76 5.29 5.10
N ARG A 100 2.85 4.45 5.61
CA ARG A 100 1.41 4.57 5.33
C ARG A 100 0.86 5.94 5.75
N THR A 101 1.33 6.47 6.88
CA THR A 101 0.92 7.79 7.38
C THR A 101 1.31 8.91 6.41
N ALA A 102 2.48 8.82 5.75
CA ALA A 102 2.89 9.80 4.75
C ALA A 102 1.96 9.80 3.52
N LEU A 103 1.40 8.65 3.16
CA LEU A 103 0.48 8.50 2.02
C LEU A 103 -0.96 8.96 2.32
N LEU A 104 -1.34 9.21 3.57
CA LEU A 104 -2.71 9.62 3.95
C LEU A 104 -3.17 10.93 3.28
N HIS A 105 -2.23 11.72 2.76
CA HIS A 105 -2.51 12.95 2.04
C HIS A 105 -2.89 12.72 0.57
N LEU A 106 -2.75 11.50 0.05
CA LEU A 106 -3.20 11.15 -1.29
C LEU A 106 -4.70 10.79 -1.28
N PRO A 107 -5.44 11.18 -2.33
CA PRO A 107 -6.81 10.73 -2.52
C PRO A 107 -6.90 9.21 -2.55
N GLY A 108 -7.95 8.65 -1.94
CA GLY A 108 -8.24 7.21 -2.02
C GLY A 108 -7.50 6.35 -1.01
N VAL A 109 -6.57 6.91 -0.24
CA VAL A 109 -6.03 6.23 0.93
C VAL A 109 -7.02 6.40 2.08
N PRO A 110 -7.73 5.35 2.50
CA PRO A 110 -8.68 5.49 3.59
C PRO A 110 -7.94 5.92 4.86
N GLN A 111 -8.40 7.00 5.50
CA GLN A 111 -7.99 7.43 6.85
C GLN A 111 -8.42 6.43 7.96
N GLY A 112 -8.66 5.17 7.60
CA GLY A 112 -8.99 4.09 8.51
C GLY A 112 -7.80 3.77 9.41
N CYS A 113 -7.89 4.23 10.66
CA CYS A 113 -7.52 3.66 11.97
C CYS A 113 -6.20 2.89 12.17
N SER A 114 -5.31 2.81 11.19
CA SER A 114 -4.05 2.04 11.29
C SER A 114 -3.12 2.50 12.40
N ASN A 115 -3.38 3.67 13.01
CA ASN A 115 -2.53 4.27 14.03
C ASN A 115 -3.17 4.24 15.42
N ARG A 116 -4.43 3.79 15.55
CA ARG A 116 -5.21 3.72 16.82
C ARG A 116 -6.23 2.59 16.79
N PHE A 117 -5.75 1.35 16.69
CA PHE A 117 -6.60 0.18 16.89
C PHE A 117 -6.70 -0.11 18.40
N ASP A 118 -7.81 0.25 19.03
CA ASP A 118 -8.14 -0.19 20.39
C ASP A 118 -8.69 -1.63 20.33
N VAL A 119 -7.83 -2.58 20.68
CA VAL A 119 -8.12 -4.03 20.69
C VAL A 119 -9.32 -4.36 21.59
N SER A 120 -9.58 -3.56 22.62
CA SER A 120 -10.64 -3.82 23.60
C SER A 120 -12.04 -3.45 23.08
N ARG A 121 -12.14 -2.55 22.10
CA ARG A 121 -13.44 -2.01 21.64
C ARG A 121 -13.82 -2.39 20.20
N ARG A 122 -12.94 -3.04 19.45
CA ARG A 122 -13.09 -3.37 18.01
C ARG A 122 -13.70 -2.23 17.18
N ARG A 123 -13.38 -0.98 17.54
CA ARG A 123 -13.92 0.23 16.92
C ARG A 123 -12.87 1.33 16.94
N CYS A 124 -12.92 2.18 15.92
CA CYS A 124 -12.07 3.35 15.85
C CYS A 124 -12.44 4.37 16.95
N ALA A 125 -11.44 4.90 17.66
CA ALA A 125 -11.66 6.03 18.55
C ALA A 125 -12.05 7.25 17.69
N ARG A 126 -13.28 7.77 17.87
CA ARG A 126 -13.70 9.04 17.27
C ARG A 126 -12.77 10.14 17.78
N PRO A 127 -12.27 11.04 16.91
CA PRO A 127 -11.66 12.27 17.40
C PRO A 127 -12.71 13.07 18.18
N ALA A 128 -12.30 13.65 19.30
CA ALA A 128 -13.13 14.60 20.02
C ALA A 128 -13.39 15.79 19.09
N ALA A 129 -14.67 16.13 18.91
CA ALA A 129 -15.06 17.31 18.16
C ALA A 129 -14.50 18.55 18.88
N MET A 130 -13.83 19.42 18.12
CA MET A 130 -13.44 20.76 18.53
C MET A 130 -14.35 21.76 17.83
#